data_AF-A0A969QFX0-F1
#
_entry.id   AF-A0A969QFX0-F1
#
_cell.length_a   1.000
_cell.length_b   1.000
_cell.length_c   1.000
_cell.angle_alpha   90.00
_cell.angle_beta   90.00
_cell.angle_gamma   90.00
#
_symmetry.space_group_name_H-M   'P 1'
#
loop_
_entity.id
_entity.type
_entity.pdbx_description
1 polymer ?
#
loop_
_entity_poly.entity_id
_entity_poly.type
_entity_poly.pdbx_seq_one_letter_code
_entity_poly.pdbx_strand_id
1 'polypeptide(L)'
;MKKLLALISVSILALQALPAAAVTPHQSARKSFTQWCQQRKTLPVATQRTIEILLVKANTQNCNLADRTLSNLKQLNLAKNQISDLQPLSSLRNLRSLSLRTNQISDLRPLASLTNLTWLNLTDNQISNLQPLSSLRNLTSLYLNSNQIGNVTPLASLIKLNGLSLDTNQINDIQPLAGLSNLNWLRISNNQVGNIRPLANLINLNSLNLNRNKVADIAPLGNLTNLQNLYLNENQIGSVNPLKYATELTGLSLEGNRISSVEPLAELTNLNWLNLSKNQIVDIKPLASLTELNWLNISNNQVTDTKPLASLKKLNWSVVTESRQNPNVNSLPDRK
;
A
#
# COMPACT_ATOMS: atom_id res chain seq x y z
N MET A 1 54.08 54.31 30.38
CA MET A 1 52.64 54.20 30.10
C MET A 1 52.37 52.99 29.22
N LYS A 2 51.96 51.85 29.79
CA LYS A 2 51.25 50.79 29.06
C LYS A 2 50.24 50.17 30.02
N LYS A 3 48.96 50.29 29.65
CA LYS A 3 47.81 49.70 30.32
C LYS A 3 47.62 48.26 29.85
N LEU A 4 47.19 47.46 30.83
CA LEU A 4 46.42 46.23 30.81
C LEU A 4 45.50 46.04 29.57
N LEU A 5 45.47 44.84 29.00
CA LEU A 5 44.27 44.23 28.43
C LEU A 5 44.39 42.70 28.44
N ALA A 6 43.34 42.07 28.95
CA ALA A 6 43.21 40.66 29.26
C ALA A 6 43.00 39.80 28.00
N LEU A 7 43.49 38.56 28.03
CA LEU A 7 43.06 37.48 27.14
C LEU A 7 42.57 36.32 28.00
N ILE A 8 41.26 36.12 27.94
CA ILE A 8 40.52 35.04 28.60
C ILE A 8 40.70 33.76 27.77
N SER A 9 40.88 32.68 28.51
CA SER A 9 40.97 31.27 28.13
C SER A 9 39.85 30.76 27.23
N VAL A 10 40.19 29.91 26.24
CA VAL A 10 39.34 28.80 25.81
C VAL A 10 40.21 27.55 25.67
N SER A 11 40.11 26.67 26.65
CA SER A 11 40.68 25.31 26.59
C SER A 11 39.76 24.46 25.71
N ILE A 12 40.24 24.05 24.54
CA ILE A 12 39.54 23.11 23.66
C ILE A 12 39.68 21.71 24.28
N LEU A 13 38.61 21.19 24.90
CA LEU A 13 38.48 19.77 25.17
C LEU A 13 38.31 19.04 23.83
N ALA A 14 39.34 18.33 23.39
CA ALA A 14 39.22 17.37 22.31
C ALA A 14 38.40 16.16 22.81
N LEU A 15 37.13 16.09 22.41
CA LEU A 15 36.31 14.89 22.56
C LEU A 15 36.87 13.84 21.58
N GLN A 16 37.67 12.90 22.07
CA GLN A 16 38.05 11.72 21.29
C GLN A 16 36.79 10.86 21.08
N ALA A 17 36.31 10.82 19.84
CA ALA A 17 35.28 9.89 19.44
C ALA A 17 35.81 8.46 19.59
N LEU A 18 35.20 7.68 20.50
CA LEU A 18 35.40 6.24 20.57
C LEU A 18 35.02 5.63 19.21
N PRO A 19 35.83 4.70 18.66
CA PRO A 19 35.45 4.04 17.43
C PRO A 19 34.16 3.25 17.67
N ALA A 20 33.16 3.50 16.82
CA ALA A 20 31.93 2.74 16.80
C ALA A 20 32.29 1.25 16.74
N ALA A 21 31.98 0.50 17.80
CA ALA A 21 32.14 -0.93 17.82
C ALA A 21 31.39 -1.50 16.60
N ALA A 22 32.15 -2.05 15.67
CA ALA A 22 31.60 -2.79 14.55
C ALA A 22 30.71 -3.89 15.12
N VAL A 23 29.40 -3.75 14.93
CA VAL A 23 28.43 -4.80 15.23
C VAL A 23 28.72 -5.91 14.23
N THR A 24 29.55 -6.86 14.63
CA THR A 24 29.68 -8.13 13.92
C THR A 24 28.28 -8.76 13.84
N PRO A 25 27.81 -9.20 12.67
CA PRO A 25 26.58 -9.97 12.60
C PRO A 25 26.85 -11.27 13.36
N HIS A 26 26.34 -11.35 14.58
CA HIS A 26 26.46 -12.56 15.37
C HIS A 26 25.67 -13.64 14.62
N GLN A 27 26.40 -14.47 13.87
CA GLN A 27 25.94 -15.75 13.35
C GLN A 27 25.72 -16.70 14.53
N SER A 28 24.81 -16.35 15.45
CA SER A 28 24.26 -17.37 16.33
C SER A 28 23.61 -18.39 15.41
N ALA A 29 24.00 -19.66 15.56
CA ALA A 29 23.44 -20.76 14.79
C ALA A 29 21.90 -20.66 14.88
N ARG A 30 21.25 -20.35 13.75
CA ARG A 30 19.80 -20.11 13.72
C ARG A 30 19.08 -21.37 14.17
N LYS A 31 18.24 -21.25 15.19
CA LYS A 31 17.53 -22.39 15.78
C LYS A 31 16.58 -23.04 14.77
N SER A 32 16.57 -24.38 14.69
CA SER A 32 15.53 -25.13 13.96
C SER A 32 14.18 -25.03 14.70
N PHE A 33 13.08 -25.39 14.03
CA PHE A 33 11.78 -25.41 14.72
C PHE A 33 11.76 -26.47 15.81
N THR A 34 12.45 -27.61 15.61
CA THR A 34 12.64 -28.61 16.67
C THR A 34 13.23 -28.02 17.94
N GLN A 35 14.29 -27.20 17.84
CA GLN A 35 14.94 -26.58 18.99
C GLN A 35 14.01 -25.60 19.71
N TRP A 36 13.24 -24.79 18.96
CA TRP A 36 12.20 -23.94 19.53
C TRP A 36 11.14 -24.76 20.27
N CYS A 37 10.60 -25.80 19.64
CA CYS A 37 9.53 -26.63 20.17
C CYS A 37 9.93 -27.42 21.43
N GLN A 38 11.15 -27.96 21.47
CA GLN A 38 11.65 -28.71 22.64
C GLN A 38 11.84 -27.80 23.86
N GLN A 39 12.28 -26.56 23.64
CA GLN A 39 12.48 -25.57 24.70
C GLN A 39 11.20 -24.79 25.04
N ARG A 40 10.06 -25.08 24.39
CA ARG A 40 8.87 -24.20 24.44
C ARG A 40 8.41 -23.82 25.85
N LYS A 41 8.50 -24.72 26.83
CA LYS A 41 8.03 -24.46 28.21
C LYS A 41 8.81 -23.35 28.92
N THR A 42 10.01 -23.01 28.48
CA THR A 42 10.87 -21.98 29.11
C THR A 42 10.93 -20.68 28.32
N LEU A 43 10.23 -20.60 27.17
CA LEU A 43 10.25 -19.43 26.30
C LEU A 43 9.21 -18.37 26.73
N PRO A 44 9.33 -17.12 26.28
CA PRO A 44 8.28 -16.12 26.49
C PRO A 44 6.93 -16.57 25.92
N VAL A 45 5.82 -16.18 26.58
CA VAL A 45 4.45 -16.57 26.18
C VAL A 45 4.15 -16.26 24.71
N ALA A 46 4.63 -15.13 24.20
CA ALA A 46 4.52 -14.77 22.78
C ALA A 46 5.15 -15.82 21.85
N THR A 47 6.35 -16.31 22.19
CA THR A 47 7.04 -17.35 21.44
C THR A 47 6.33 -18.70 21.56
N GLN A 48 5.87 -19.04 22.77
CA GLN A 48 5.10 -20.26 23.03
C GLN A 48 3.85 -20.31 22.15
N ARG A 49 3.10 -19.20 22.09
CA ARG A 49 1.91 -19.06 21.27
C ARG A 49 2.20 -19.42 19.81
N THR A 50 3.25 -18.85 19.23
CA THR A 50 3.66 -19.14 17.85
C THR A 50 4.00 -20.63 17.65
N ILE A 51 4.72 -21.24 18.59
CA ILE A 51 5.06 -22.66 18.55
C ILE A 51 3.80 -23.54 18.60
N GLU A 52 2.86 -23.24 19.49
CA GLU A 52 1.60 -23.98 19.62
C GLU A 52 0.80 -23.96 18.32
N ILE A 53 0.68 -22.78 17.69
CA ILE A 53 -0.01 -22.64 16.40
C ILE A 53 0.71 -23.46 15.32
N LEU A 54 2.03 -23.43 15.28
CA LEU A 54 2.82 -24.19 14.31
C LEU A 54 2.68 -25.72 14.52
N LEU A 55 2.57 -26.18 15.77
CA LEU A 55 2.28 -27.59 16.08
C LEU A 55 0.89 -28.00 15.60
N VAL A 56 -0.12 -27.14 15.78
CA VAL A 56 -1.47 -27.35 15.22
C VAL A 56 -1.42 -27.40 13.69
N LYS A 57 -0.69 -26.49 13.04
CA LYS A 57 -0.53 -26.49 11.57
C LYS A 57 0.20 -27.72 11.05
N ALA A 58 1.14 -28.26 11.82
CA ALA A 58 1.82 -29.51 11.50
C ALA A 58 1.01 -30.77 11.85
N ASN A 59 -0.13 -30.61 12.54
CA ASN A 59 -0.97 -31.68 13.05
C ASN A 59 -0.20 -32.71 13.90
N THR A 60 0.69 -32.25 14.78
CA THR A 60 1.45 -33.13 15.67
C THR A 60 1.99 -32.39 16.88
N GLN A 61 2.19 -33.11 17.99
CA GLN A 61 2.91 -32.62 19.18
C GLN A 61 4.38 -33.05 19.18
N ASN A 62 4.80 -33.89 18.23
CA ASN A 62 6.19 -34.33 18.11
C ASN A 62 7.02 -33.25 17.40
N CYS A 63 7.94 -32.61 18.12
CA CYS A 63 8.77 -31.52 17.60
C CYS A 63 9.60 -31.88 16.36
N ASN A 64 10.07 -33.13 16.23
CA ASN A 64 10.86 -33.57 15.08
C ASN A 64 9.98 -33.82 13.85
N LEU A 65 8.76 -34.36 14.07
CA LEU A 65 7.80 -34.52 12.98
C LEU A 65 7.29 -33.15 12.51
N ALA A 66 6.99 -32.25 13.45
CA ALA A 66 6.54 -30.90 13.11
C ALA A 66 7.58 -30.13 12.30
N ASP A 67 8.85 -30.16 12.70
CA ASP A 67 9.94 -29.50 11.95
C ASP A 67 10.07 -30.05 10.53
N ARG A 68 10.00 -31.38 10.34
CA ARG A 68 10.00 -32.02 9.01
C ARG A 68 8.81 -31.60 8.16
N THR A 69 7.61 -31.52 8.74
CA THR A 69 6.40 -31.08 8.03
C THR A 69 6.51 -29.61 7.62
N LEU A 70 6.79 -28.73 8.59
CA LEU A 70 6.81 -27.28 8.40
C LEU A 70 7.94 -26.84 7.46
N SER A 71 9.12 -27.45 7.57
CA SER A 71 10.28 -27.11 6.74
C SER A 71 10.09 -27.44 5.26
N ASN A 72 9.12 -28.29 4.91
CA ASN A 72 8.78 -28.62 3.53
C ASN A 72 7.65 -27.77 2.95
N LEU A 73 6.93 -27.00 3.78
CA LEU A 73 5.82 -26.18 3.31
C LEU A 73 6.29 -25.11 2.31
N LYS A 74 5.48 -24.94 1.26
CA LYS A 74 5.59 -23.81 0.32
C LYS A 74 4.61 -22.69 0.65
N GLN A 75 3.54 -23.00 1.38
CA GLN A 75 2.50 -22.06 1.74
C GLN A 75 2.14 -22.24 3.21
N LEU A 76 1.98 -21.14 3.93
CA LEU A 76 1.59 -21.17 5.33
C LEU A 76 0.67 -20.00 5.66
N ASN A 77 -0.50 -20.31 6.22
CA ASN A 77 -1.46 -19.31 6.68
C ASN A 77 -1.60 -19.35 8.20
N LEU A 78 -1.20 -18.25 8.82
CA LEU A 78 -1.20 -17.98 10.26
C LEU A 78 -2.06 -16.76 10.61
N ALA A 79 -3.02 -16.39 9.76
CA ALA A 79 -3.89 -15.26 10.03
C ALA A 79 -4.75 -15.45 11.28
N LYS A 80 -5.04 -14.35 12.00
CA LYS A 80 -5.94 -14.31 13.17
C LYS A 80 -5.54 -15.21 14.33
N ASN A 81 -4.25 -15.25 14.69
CA ASN A 81 -3.75 -16.13 15.74
C ASN A 81 -3.13 -15.44 16.97
N GLN A 82 -3.16 -14.10 17.02
CA GLN A 82 -2.55 -13.31 18.11
C GLN A 82 -1.03 -13.54 18.21
N ILE A 83 -0.36 -13.75 17.08
CA ILE A 83 1.09 -13.91 17.00
C ILE A 83 1.74 -12.54 17.16
N SER A 84 2.75 -12.43 18.03
CA SER A 84 3.62 -11.24 18.11
C SER A 84 5.10 -11.56 17.92
N ASP A 85 5.53 -12.78 18.24
CA ASP A 85 6.90 -13.25 18.02
C ASP A 85 7.00 -14.20 16.82
N LEU A 86 7.82 -13.82 15.83
CA LEU A 86 8.05 -14.57 14.60
C LEU A 86 9.32 -15.44 14.62
N GLN A 87 10.12 -15.42 15.69
CA GLN A 87 11.38 -16.18 15.77
C GLN A 87 11.24 -17.67 15.38
N PRO A 88 10.17 -18.39 15.79
CA PRO A 88 9.99 -19.79 15.40
C PRO A 88 9.81 -20.03 13.89
N LEU A 89 9.51 -19.01 13.09
CA LEU A 89 9.33 -19.13 11.64
C LEU A 89 10.65 -19.01 10.86
N SER A 90 11.72 -18.53 11.50
CA SER A 90 12.98 -18.15 10.83
C SER A 90 13.70 -19.31 10.11
N SER A 91 13.36 -20.57 10.45
CA SER A 91 13.88 -21.78 9.81
C SER A 91 13.06 -22.24 8.59
N LEU A 92 11.85 -21.72 8.36
CA LEU A 92 10.91 -22.19 7.34
C LEU A 92 11.22 -21.64 5.94
N ARG A 93 12.48 -21.77 5.49
CA ARG A 93 13.03 -21.09 4.30
C ARG A 93 12.46 -21.55 2.96
N ASN A 94 11.71 -22.65 2.95
CA ASN A 94 11.06 -23.17 1.76
C ASN A 94 9.75 -22.46 1.42
N LEU A 95 9.24 -21.61 2.31
CA LEU A 95 8.01 -20.86 2.10
C LEU A 95 8.14 -19.92 0.89
N ARG A 96 7.09 -19.93 0.07
CA ARG A 96 6.85 -19.02 -1.06
C ARG A 96 5.66 -18.11 -0.80
N SER A 97 4.67 -18.57 -0.05
CA SER A 97 3.50 -17.79 0.36
C SER A 97 3.32 -17.83 1.87
N LEU A 98 3.25 -16.65 2.51
CA LEU A 98 3.05 -16.52 3.94
C LEU A 98 1.97 -15.48 4.25
N SER A 99 0.92 -15.91 4.95
CA SER A 99 -0.10 -15.01 5.50
C SER A 99 0.06 -14.92 7.02
N LEU A 100 0.26 -13.71 7.51
CA LEU A 100 0.36 -13.31 8.91
C LEU A 100 -0.68 -12.22 9.25
N ARG A 101 -1.74 -12.13 8.44
CA ARG A 101 -2.79 -11.11 8.58
C ARG A 101 -3.49 -11.14 9.96
N THR A 102 -3.84 -9.98 10.50
CA THR A 102 -4.61 -9.84 11.76
C THR A 102 -3.89 -10.56 12.90
N ASN A 103 -2.72 -10.04 13.27
CA ASN A 103 -1.89 -10.51 14.38
C ASN A 103 -1.39 -9.28 15.16
N GLN A 104 -0.38 -9.43 16.01
CA GLN A 104 0.17 -8.38 16.87
C GLN A 104 1.67 -8.19 16.59
N ILE A 105 2.07 -8.30 15.32
CA ILE A 105 3.47 -8.33 14.91
C ILE A 105 3.98 -6.88 14.79
N SER A 106 5.13 -6.61 15.40
CA SER A 106 5.89 -5.36 15.23
C SER A 106 7.32 -5.61 14.72
N ASP A 107 7.92 -6.75 15.06
CA ASP A 107 9.27 -7.13 14.66
C ASP A 107 9.30 -8.11 13.47
N LEU A 108 9.80 -7.63 12.32
CA LEU A 108 9.92 -8.42 11.10
C LEU A 108 11.29 -9.08 10.92
N ARG A 109 12.26 -8.88 11.82
CA ARG A 109 13.63 -9.45 11.69
C ARG A 109 13.64 -10.95 11.40
N PRO A 110 12.78 -11.79 12.02
CA PRO A 110 12.77 -13.23 11.72
C PRO A 110 12.40 -13.58 10.27
N LEU A 111 11.71 -12.69 9.55
CA LEU A 111 11.33 -12.92 8.16
C LEU A 111 12.48 -12.71 7.17
N ALA A 112 13.55 -12.00 7.54
CA ALA A 112 14.66 -11.68 6.64
C ALA A 112 15.40 -12.91 6.08
N SER A 113 15.22 -14.09 6.69
CA SER A 113 15.76 -15.36 6.21
C SER A 113 14.89 -16.06 5.16
N LEU A 114 13.65 -15.63 4.96
CA LEU A 114 12.65 -16.28 4.12
C LEU A 114 12.71 -15.75 2.68
N THR A 115 13.91 -15.73 2.10
CA THR A 115 14.20 -15.09 0.80
C THR A 115 13.52 -15.74 -0.41
N ASN A 116 12.88 -16.90 -0.23
CA ASN A 116 12.08 -17.58 -1.25
C ASN A 116 10.63 -17.10 -1.31
N LEU A 117 10.20 -16.20 -0.41
CA LEU A 117 8.85 -15.63 -0.44
C LEU A 117 8.62 -14.85 -1.73
N THR A 118 7.51 -15.16 -2.39
CA THR A 118 6.96 -14.44 -3.53
C THR A 118 5.67 -13.70 -3.15
N TRP A 119 4.94 -14.20 -2.15
CA TRP A 119 3.71 -13.59 -1.64
C TRP A 119 3.76 -13.46 -0.12
N LEU A 120 3.51 -12.25 0.39
CA LEU A 120 3.52 -11.96 1.82
C LEU A 120 2.36 -11.03 2.20
N ASN A 121 1.56 -11.47 3.17
CA ASN A 121 0.48 -10.67 3.74
C ASN A 121 0.69 -10.43 5.24
N LEU A 122 0.93 -9.17 5.56
CA LEU A 122 1.16 -8.62 6.90
C LEU A 122 0.09 -7.59 7.27
N THR A 123 -1.06 -7.60 6.57
CA THR A 123 -2.18 -6.70 6.84
C THR A 123 -2.63 -6.79 8.30
N ASP A 124 -3.00 -5.67 8.90
CA ASP A 124 -3.60 -5.60 10.23
C ASP A 124 -2.66 -6.16 11.31
N ASN A 125 -1.56 -5.43 11.52
CA ASN A 125 -0.51 -5.69 12.49
C ASN A 125 -0.03 -4.35 13.10
N GLN A 126 1.11 -4.34 13.78
CA GLN A 126 1.67 -3.18 14.47
C GLN A 126 3.06 -2.81 13.92
N ILE A 127 3.22 -2.93 12.59
CA ILE A 127 4.52 -2.80 11.93
C ILE A 127 4.79 -1.31 11.64
N SER A 128 5.97 -0.84 12.02
CA SER A 128 6.49 0.48 11.64
C SER A 128 7.82 0.41 10.88
N ASN A 129 8.62 -0.63 11.13
CA ASN A 129 9.94 -0.81 10.52
C ASN A 129 9.94 -1.91 9.45
N LEU A 130 10.15 -1.52 8.19
CA LEU A 130 10.20 -2.43 7.04
C LEU A 130 11.62 -2.91 6.68
N GLN A 131 12.68 -2.47 7.37
CA GLN A 131 14.06 -2.81 7.03
C GLN A 131 14.32 -4.31 6.78
N PRO A 132 13.77 -5.24 7.59
CA PRO A 132 13.96 -6.67 7.36
C PRO A 132 13.44 -7.18 6.00
N LEU A 133 12.45 -6.50 5.43
CA LEU A 133 11.84 -6.90 4.14
C LEU A 133 12.75 -6.62 2.94
N SER A 134 13.74 -5.74 3.06
CA SER A 134 14.66 -5.37 1.95
C SER A 134 15.44 -6.55 1.35
N SER A 135 15.55 -7.64 2.10
CA SER A 135 16.18 -8.91 1.71
C SER A 135 15.27 -9.82 0.87
N LEU A 136 13.95 -9.60 0.87
CA LEU A 136 12.94 -10.46 0.26
C LEU A 136 12.72 -10.13 -1.22
N ARG A 137 13.81 -10.08 -1.99
CA ARG A 137 13.84 -9.60 -3.38
C ARG A 137 13.04 -10.43 -4.39
N ASN A 138 12.50 -11.57 -3.98
CA ASN A 138 11.63 -12.42 -4.81
C ASN A 138 10.14 -12.11 -4.65
N LEU A 139 9.77 -11.18 -3.77
CA LEU A 139 8.37 -10.77 -3.59
C LEU A 139 7.79 -10.19 -4.88
N THR A 140 6.65 -10.75 -5.29
CA THR A 140 5.81 -10.27 -6.38
C THR A 140 4.53 -9.63 -5.85
N SER A 141 4.08 -10.00 -4.64
CA SER A 141 2.90 -9.40 -4.01
C SER A 141 3.13 -9.18 -2.51
N LEU A 142 2.89 -7.95 -2.06
CA LEU A 142 3.09 -7.55 -0.66
C LEU A 142 1.89 -6.74 -0.14
N TYR A 143 1.31 -7.21 0.96
CA TYR A 143 0.18 -6.55 1.63
C TYR A 143 0.59 -6.10 3.03
N LEU A 144 0.54 -4.79 3.27
CA LEU A 144 0.97 -4.10 4.49
C LEU A 144 -0.12 -3.17 5.03
N ASN A 145 -1.38 -3.38 4.63
CA ASN A 145 -2.48 -2.49 5.00
C ASN A 145 -2.69 -2.46 6.52
N SER A 146 -3.20 -1.35 7.05
CA SER A 146 -3.53 -1.20 8.48
C SER A 146 -2.34 -1.53 9.38
N ASN A 147 -1.26 -0.76 9.22
CA ASN A 147 -0.05 -0.81 10.05
C ASN A 147 0.32 0.63 10.45
N GLN A 148 1.53 0.83 10.97
CA GLN A 148 2.04 2.13 11.46
C GLN A 148 3.26 2.57 10.63
N ILE A 149 3.23 2.31 9.32
CA ILE A 149 4.37 2.52 8.42
C ILE A 149 4.41 3.99 8.01
N GLY A 150 5.52 4.67 8.31
CA GLY A 150 5.83 5.99 7.75
C GLY A 150 6.94 5.96 6.68
N ASN A 151 7.87 5.01 6.79
CA ASN A 151 9.05 4.94 5.93
C ASN A 151 9.01 3.68 5.03
N VAL A 152 8.90 3.90 3.71
CA VAL A 152 8.89 2.85 2.69
C VAL A 152 10.24 2.65 1.97
N THR A 153 11.32 3.30 2.42
CA THR A 153 12.68 3.15 1.85
C THR A 153 13.10 1.69 1.67
N PRO A 154 12.85 0.76 2.63
CA PRO A 154 13.22 -0.64 2.48
C PRO A 154 12.58 -1.37 1.30
N LEU A 155 11.48 -0.83 0.75
CA LEU A 155 10.77 -1.44 -0.37
C LEU A 155 11.44 -1.18 -1.72
N ALA A 156 12.36 -0.21 -1.82
CA ALA A 156 13.02 0.15 -3.08
C ALA A 156 13.80 -1.01 -3.73
N SER A 157 14.25 -1.99 -2.94
CA SER A 157 14.97 -3.18 -3.45
C SER A 157 14.04 -4.26 -4.01
N LEU A 158 12.72 -4.14 -3.84
CA LEU A 158 11.73 -5.16 -4.18
C LEU A 158 11.22 -5.01 -5.62
N ILE A 159 12.16 -4.89 -6.57
CA ILE A 159 11.90 -4.55 -7.98
C ILE A 159 11.02 -5.57 -8.73
N LYS A 160 10.80 -6.76 -8.18
CA LYS A 160 9.91 -7.80 -8.74
C LYS A 160 8.45 -7.64 -8.33
N LEU A 161 8.12 -6.66 -7.47
CA LEU A 161 6.74 -6.42 -7.06
C LEU A 161 5.87 -6.11 -8.28
N ASN A 162 4.84 -6.92 -8.44
CA ASN A 162 3.72 -6.70 -9.34
C ASN A 162 2.53 -6.06 -8.61
N GLY A 163 2.42 -6.31 -7.30
CA GLY A 163 1.32 -5.83 -6.48
C GLY A 163 1.76 -5.35 -5.11
N LEU A 164 1.35 -4.13 -4.74
CA LEU A 164 1.70 -3.54 -3.44
C LEU A 164 0.50 -2.84 -2.80
N SER A 165 0.19 -3.23 -1.57
CA SER A 165 -0.90 -2.67 -0.76
C SER A 165 -0.36 -2.05 0.53
N LEU A 166 -0.54 -0.75 0.69
CA LEU A 166 -0.08 0.10 1.79
C LEU A 166 -1.24 0.93 2.39
N ASP A 167 -2.49 0.54 2.14
CA ASP A 167 -3.69 1.26 2.59
C ASP A 167 -3.67 1.43 4.13
N THR A 168 -4.12 2.57 4.64
CA THR A 168 -4.21 2.87 6.08
C THR A 168 -2.86 2.71 6.77
N ASN A 169 -1.97 3.67 6.51
CA ASN A 169 -0.66 3.81 7.14
C ASN A 169 -0.38 5.30 7.40
N GLN A 170 0.89 5.67 7.63
CA GLN A 170 1.31 7.03 7.95
C GLN A 170 2.33 7.57 6.92
N ILE A 171 2.21 7.12 5.67
CA ILE A 171 3.18 7.39 4.61
C ILE A 171 2.95 8.79 4.04
N ASN A 172 4.02 9.57 3.90
CA ASN A 172 4.00 10.89 3.25
C ASN A 172 4.95 10.96 2.03
N ASP A 173 6.06 10.23 2.07
CA ASP A 173 7.06 10.13 1.02
C ASP A 173 7.02 8.74 0.35
N ILE A 174 6.83 8.76 -0.96
CA ILE A 174 6.81 7.56 -1.81
C ILE A 174 7.93 7.56 -2.85
N GLN A 175 8.94 8.43 -2.72
CA GLN A 175 10.14 8.42 -3.58
C GLN A 175 10.79 7.05 -3.70
N PRO A 176 10.88 6.22 -2.64
CA PRO A 176 11.43 4.87 -2.75
C PRO A 176 10.69 3.93 -3.71
N LEU A 177 9.44 4.23 -4.07
CA LEU A 177 8.64 3.40 -4.98
C LEU A 177 8.93 3.69 -6.46
N ALA A 178 9.69 4.74 -6.79
CA ALA A 178 9.90 5.19 -8.17
C ALA A 178 10.53 4.13 -9.09
N GLY A 179 11.31 3.20 -8.52
CA GLY A 179 11.98 2.13 -9.26
C GLY A 179 11.17 0.84 -9.41
N LEU A 180 9.95 0.76 -8.88
CA LEU A 180 9.13 -0.46 -8.88
C LEU A 180 8.34 -0.61 -10.19
N SER A 181 9.04 -0.54 -11.32
CA SER A 181 8.45 -0.46 -12.67
C SER A 181 7.60 -1.68 -13.08
N ASN A 182 7.69 -2.81 -12.36
CA ASN A 182 6.88 -4.00 -12.59
C ASN A 182 5.50 -3.96 -11.93
N LEU A 183 5.18 -2.91 -11.16
CA LEU A 183 3.89 -2.77 -10.50
C LEU A 183 2.77 -2.68 -11.53
N ASN A 184 1.81 -3.60 -11.40
CA ASN A 184 0.55 -3.59 -12.13
C ASN A 184 -0.58 -2.99 -11.28
N TRP A 185 -0.53 -3.15 -9.96
CA TRP A 185 -1.46 -2.48 -9.07
C TRP A 185 -0.77 -1.92 -7.82
N LEU A 186 -1.23 -0.74 -7.40
CA LEU A 186 -0.72 -0.03 -6.24
C LEU A 186 -1.87 0.59 -5.43
N ARG A 187 -1.90 0.30 -4.14
CA ARG A 187 -2.90 0.85 -3.20
C ARG A 187 -2.18 1.55 -2.05
N ILE A 188 -2.38 2.86 -1.92
CA ILE A 188 -1.80 3.69 -0.85
C ILE A 188 -2.90 4.63 -0.30
N SER A 189 -4.13 4.14 -0.21
CA SER A 189 -5.23 4.95 0.31
C SER A 189 -5.12 5.21 1.81
N ASN A 190 -5.74 6.28 2.30
CA ASN A 190 -5.75 6.66 3.71
C ASN A 190 -4.32 6.79 4.28
N ASN A 191 -3.56 7.70 3.66
CA ASN A 191 -2.19 8.05 4.03
C ASN A 191 -2.04 9.59 3.97
N GLN A 192 -0.83 10.11 3.91
CA GLN A 192 -0.53 11.54 3.92
C GLN A 192 0.26 11.95 2.67
N VAL A 193 0.15 11.19 1.58
CA VAL A 193 0.91 11.41 0.35
C VAL A 193 0.40 12.66 -0.35
N GLY A 194 1.30 13.63 -0.59
CA GLY A 194 0.99 14.81 -1.40
C GLY A 194 1.70 14.81 -2.75
N ASN A 195 2.96 14.37 -2.78
CA ASN A 195 3.78 14.33 -3.97
C ASN A 195 3.74 12.93 -4.62
N ILE A 196 3.16 12.85 -5.82
CA ILE A 196 3.09 11.61 -6.59
C ILE A 196 4.01 11.57 -7.82
N ARG A 197 4.98 12.49 -7.94
CA ARG A 197 6.04 12.44 -8.95
C ARG A 197 6.75 11.07 -9.05
N PRO A 198 7.00 10.34 -7.94
CA PRO A 198 7.61 9.02 -8.00
C PRO A 198 6.84 8.01 -8.86
N LEU A 199 5.54 8.21 -9.09
CA LEU A 199 4.71 7.29 -9.87
C LEU A 199 4.84 7.49 -11.39
N ALA A 200 5.47 8.57 -11.87
CA ALA A 200 5.42 9.00 -13.27
C ALA A 200 5.92 7.95 -14.30
N ASN A 201 6.78 7.04 -13.87
CA ASN A 201 7.40 6.02 -14.74
C ASN A 201 6.88 4.60 -14.47
N LEU A 202 5.84 4.44 -13.63
CA LEU A 202 5.23 3.14 -13.34
C LEU A 202 4.22 2.76 -14.43
N ILE A 203 4.65 2.80 -15.69
CA ILE A 203 3.81 2.69 -16.89
C ILE A 203 3.02 1.38 -17.02
N ASN A 204 3.39 0.35 -16.24
CA ASN A 204 2.68 -0.93 -16.20
C ASN A 204 1.47 -0.92 -15.24
N LEU A 205 1.24 0.17 -14.51
CA LEU A 205 0.09 0.30 -13.62
C LEU A 205 -1.22 0.25 -14.40
N ASN A 206 -2.05 -0.70 -14.02
CA ASN A 206 -3.41 -0.89 -14.46
C ASN A 206 -4.41 -0.39 -13.40
N SER A 207 -4.07 -0.54 -12.11
CA SER A 207 -4.93 -0.12 -11.01
C SER A 207 -4.17 0.72 -9.99
N LEU A 208 -4.68 1.92 -9.71
CA LEU A 208 -4.09 2.84 -8.74
C LEU A 208 -5.15 3.36 -7.77
N ASN A 209 -4.93 3.16 -6.48
CA ASN A 209 -5.77 3.72 -5.42
C ASN A 209 -4.96 4.66 -4.51
N LEU A 210 -5.30 5.95 -4.58
CA LEU A 210 -4.74 7.05 -3.82
C LEU A 210 -5.82 7.79 -3.02
N ASN A 211 -6.99 7.18 -2.77
CA ASN A 211 -8.06 7.78 -1.98
C ASN A 211 -7.56 8.29 -0.61
N ARG A 212 -8.13 9.38 -0.09
CA ARG A 212 -7.84 9.91 1.25
C ARG A 212 -6.35 10.17 1.45
N ASN A 213 -5.82 11.06 0.62
CA ASN A 213 -4.45 11.55 0.69
C ASN A 213 -4.46 13.09 0.59
N LYS A 214 -3.31 13.69 0.29
CA LYS A 214 -3.14 15.14 0.14
C LYS A 214 -2.74 15.51 -1.30
N VAL A 215 -3.12 14.69 -2.28
CA VAL A 215 -2.74 14.88 -3.69
C VAL A 215 -3.47 16.10 -4.25
N ALA A 216 -2.72 17.02 -4.85
CA ALA A 216 -3.27 18.19 -5.55
C ALA A 216 -2.85 18.21 -7.02
N ASP A 217 -1.58 17.89 -7.28
CA ASP A 217 -1.01 17.78 -8.62
C ASP A 217 -1.00 16.32 -9.09
N ILE A 218 -1.70 16.08 -10.21
CA ILE A 218 -1.76 14.77 -10.87
C ILE A 218 -1.02 14.72 -12.21
N ALA A 219 -0.20 15.73 -12.55
CA ALA A 219 0.64 15.70 -13.74
C ALA A 219 1.45 14.40 -13.92
N PRO A 220 2.00 13.78 -12.85
CA PRO A 220 2.70 12.49 -12.95
C PRO A 220 1.85 11.35 -13.53
N LEU A 221 0.51 11.41 -13.44
CA LEU A 221 -0.37 10.35 -13.96
C LEU A 221 -0.53 10.42 -15.48
N GLY A 222 -0.14 11.52 -16.14
CA GLY A 222 -0.34 11.70 -17.59
C GLY A 222 0.41 10.70 -18.48
N ASN A 223 1.44 10.03 -17.94
CA ASN A 223 2.18 8.99 -18.65
C ASN A 223 1.65 7.56 -18.39
N LEU A 224 0.68 7.40 -17.47
CA LEU A 224 0.18 6.09 -17.05
C LEU A 224 -0.99 5.65 -17.93
N THR A 225 -0.73 5.55 -19.24
CA THR A 225 -1.76 5.33 -20.27
C THR A 225 -2.43 3.96 -20.19
N ASN A 226 -1.82 2.99 -19.49
CA ASN A 226 -2.36 1.64 -19.27
C ASN A 226 -3.33 1.53 -18.07
N LEU A 227 -3.59 2.63 -17.36
CA LEU A 227 -4.52 2.62 -16.23
C LEU A 227 -5.93 2.27 -16.68
N GLN A 228 -6.51 1.25 -16.06
CA GLN A 228 -7.92 0.87 -16.22
C GLN A 228 -8.77 1.32 -15.05
N ASN A 229 -8.23 1.32 -13.83
CA ASN A 229 -8.95 1.72 -12.62
C ASN A 229 -8.16 2.76 -11.81
N LEU A 230 -8.75 3.92 -11.59
CA LEU A 230 -8.14 5.01 -10.84
C LEU A 230 -9.07 5.56 -9.76
N TYR A 231 -8.59 5.53 -8.52
CA TYR A 231 -9.32 6.03 -7.35
C TYR A 231 -8.51 7.15 -6.68
N LEU A 232 -9.08 8.36 -6.68
CA LEU A 232 -8.49 9.61 -6.20
C LEU A 232 -9.44 10.38 -5.27
N ASN A 233 -10.38 9.69 -4.63
CA ASN A 233 -11.39 10.29 -3.77
C ASN A 233 -10.76 10.99 -2.56
N GLU A 234 -11.42 12.04 -2.07
CA GLU A 234 -11.03 12.76 -0.85
C GLU A 234 -9.55 13.22 -0.92
N ASN A 235 -9.23 13.97 -1.98
CA ASN A 235 -7.94 14.62 -2.21
C ASN A 235 -8.15 16.14 -2.41
N GLN A 236 -7.18 16.84 -2.99
CA GLN A 236 -7.18 18.29 -3.19
C GLN A 236 -7.05 18.66 -4.66
N ILE A 237 -7.49 17.79 -5.56
CA ILE A 237 -7.30 17.92 -7.00
C ILE A 237 -8.23 19.01 -7.55
N GLY A 238 -7.66 19.98 -8.26
CA GLY A 238 -8.43 21.03 -8.94
C GLY A 238 -8.52 20.84 -10.47
N SER A 239 -7.54 20.17 -11.07
CA SER A 239 -7.47 19.95 -12.52
C SER A 239 -7.28 18.47 -12.83
N VAL A 240 -8.01 18.00 -13.85
CA VAL A 240 -7.91 16.64 -14.38
C VAL A 240 -7.25 16.57 -15.76
N ASN A 241 -6.61 17.67 -16.21
CA ASN A 241 -5.97 17.75 -17.53
C ASN A 241 -5.03 16.58 -17.86
N PRO A 242 -4.20 16.07 -16.94
CA PRO A 242 -3.32 14.94 -17.22
C PRO A 242 -4.06 13.64 -17.56
N LEU A 243 -5.31 13.48 -17.11
CA LEU A 243 -6.06 12.24 -17.31
C LEU A 243 -6.51 12.03 -18.75
N LYS A 244 -6.53 13.06 -19.60
CA LYS A 244 -6.95 12.92 -21.01
C LYS A 244 -6.15 11.88 -21.82
N TYR A 245 -4.95 11.54 -21.35
CA TYR A 245 -4.08 10.55 -21.99
C TYR A 245 -4.32 9.11 -21.49
N ALA A 246 -5.05 8.92 -20.39
CA ALA A 246 -5.34 7.61 -19.80
C ALA A 246 -6.58 6.97 -20.43
N THR A 247 -6.58 6.83 -21.76
CA THR A 247 -7.74 6.40 -22.57
C THR A 247 -8.18 4.96 -22.32
N GLU A 248 -7.36 4.14 -21.66
CA GLU A 248 -7.70 2.77 -21.23
C GLU A 248 -8.55 2.73 -19.94
N LEU A 249 -8.84 3.89 -19.32
CA LEU A 249 -9.65 3.95 -18.11
C LEU A 249 -11.06 3.43 -18.37
N THR A 250 -11.44 2.42 -17.59
CA THR A 250 -12.81 1.88 -17.51
C THR A 250 -13.50 2.30 -16.22
N GLY A 251 -12.72 2.67 -15.20
CA GLY A 251 -13.22 3.06 -13.89
C GLY A 251 -12.48 4.26 -13.29
N LEU A 252 -13.22 5.32 -12.95
CA LEU A 252 -12.66 6.54 -12.39
C LEU A 252 -13.46 7.07 -11.20
N SER A 253 -12.78 7.27 -10.08
CA SER A 253 -13.33 7.88 -8.87
C SER A 253 -12.53 9.12 -8.48
N LEU A 254 -13.19 10.28 -8.47
CA LEU A 254 -12.66 11.60 -8.15
C LEU A 254 -13.55 12.30 -7.10
N GLU A 255 -14.30 11.55 -6.31
CA GLU A 255 -15.24 12.09 -5.31
C GLU A 255 -14.51 12.99 -4.31
N GLY A 256 -15.13 14.09 -3.88
CA GLY A 256 -14.59 14.89 -2.75
C GLY A 256 -13.28 15.57 -3.09
N ASN A 257 -13.23 16.23 -4.25
CA ASN A 257 -12.10 17.03 -4.71
C ASN A 257 -12.55 18.49 -4.94
N ARG A 258 -11.77 19.27 -5.69
CA ARG A 258 -12.01 20.69 -5.99
C ARG A 258 -12.15 20.92 -7.50
N ILE A 259 -12.65 19.91 -8.23
CA ILE A 259 -12.71 19.92 -9.69
C ILE A 259 -13.87 20.79 -10.14
N SER A 260 -13.63 21.72 -11.05
CA SER A 260 -14.67 22.59 -11.65
C SER A 260 -14.89 22.34 -13.15
N SER A 261 -13.87 21.84 -13.85
CA SER A 261 -13.95 21.47 -15.27
C SER A 261 -13.67 19.99 -15.47
N VAL A 262 -14.50 19.35 -16.30
CA VAL A 262 -14.38 17.95 -16.73
C VAL A 262 -14.11 17.81 -18.22
N GLU A 263 -13.77 18.91 -18.91
CA GLU A 263 -13.42 18.90 -20.35
C GLU A 263 -12.39 17.81 -20.72
N PRO A 264 -11.29 17.61 -19.97
CA PRO A 264 -10.31 16.58 -20.29
C PRO A 264 -10.85 15.14 -20.24
N LEU A 265 -11.96 14.91 -19.53
CA LEU A 265 -12.55 13.58 -19.40
C LEU A 265 -13.26 13.16 -20.69
N ALA A 266 -13.55 14.08 -21.63
CA ALA A 266 -14.22 13.75 -22.89
C ALA A 266 -13.46 12.72 -23.74
N GLU A 267 -12.14 12.62 -23.56
CA GLU A 267 -11.26 11.65 -24.24
C GLU A 267 -11.40 10.22 -23.70
N LEU A 268 -11.98 10.05 -22.49
CA LEU A 268 -12.03 8.77 -21.77
C LEU A 268 -13.23 7.91 -22.17
N THR A 269 -13.40 7.71 -23.48
CA THR A 269 -14.60 7.08 -24.09
C THR A 269 -14.85 5.64 -23.65
N ASN A 270 -13.85 4.95 -23.08
CA ASN A 270 -13.97 3.60 -22.53
C ASN A 270 -14.51 3.54 -21.09
N LEU A 271 -14.79 4.69 -20.45
CA LEU A 271 -15.28 4.71 -19.07
C LEU A 271 -16.62 4.01 -18.92
N ASN A 272 -16.66 3.03 -18.03
CA ASN A 272 -17.86 2.30 -17.66
C ASN A 272 -18.53 2.85 -16.39
N TRP A 273 -17.72 3.32 -15.43
CA TRP A 273 -18.24 3.96 -14.22
C TRP A 273 -17.41 5.19 -13.84
N LEU A 274 -18.10 6.25 -13.41
CA LEU A 274 -17.50 7.54 -13.09
C LEU A 274 -18.12 8.16 -11.84
N ASN A 275 -17.32 8.39 -10.80
CA ASN A 275 -17.72 9.12 -9.60
C ASN A 275 -17.03 10.50 -9.56
N LEU A 276 -17.81 11.55 -9.73
CA LEU A 276 -17.41 12.96 -9.64
C LEU A 276 -18.13 13.69 -8.51
N SER A 277 -18.79 12.96 -7.60
CA SER A 277 -19.58 13.60 -6.55
C SER A 277 -18.74 14.48 -5.61
N LYS A 278 -19.38 15.45 -4.97
CA LYS A 278 -18.72 16.38 -4.02
C LYS A 278 -17.54 17.11 -4.68
N ASN A 279 -17.83 17.81 -5.77
CA ASN A 279 -16.90 18.67 -6.51
C ASN A 279 -17.56 20.04 -6.77
N GLN A 280 -17.00 20.83 -7.69
CA GLN A 280 -17.45 22.18 -8.03
C GLN A 280 -17.85 22.28 -9.51
N ILE A 281 -18.31 21.17 -10.10
CA ILE A 281 -18.59 21.05 -11.53
C ILE A 281 -19.89 21.78 -11.87
N VAL A 282 -19.87 22.58 -12.94
CA VAL A 282 -21.04 23.29 -13.47
C VAL A 282 -21.44 22.72 -14.84
N ASP A 283 -20.47 22.64 -15.76
CA ASP A 283 -20.70 22.15 -17.12
C ASP A 283 -20.34 20.66 -17.24
N ILE A 284 -21.32 19.87 -17.67
CA ILE A 284 -21.18 18.43 -17.92
C ILE A 284 -21.32 18.07 -19.40
N LYS A 285 -21.38 19.06 -20.32
CA LYS A 285 -21.35 18.80 -21.77
C LYS A 285 -20.23 17.84 -22.21
N PRO A 286 -19.00 17.94 -21.66
CA PRO A 286 -17.92 17.02 -22.02
C PRO A 286 -18.25 15.55 -21.74
N LEU A 287 -19.12 15.25 -20.78
CA LEU A 287 -19.48 13.87 -20.43
C LEU A 287 -20.35 13.19 -21.49
N ALA A 288 -20.93 13.94 -22.45
CA ALA A 288 -21.76 13.37 -23.52
C ALA A 288 -21.00 12.43 -24.47
N SER A 289 -19.66 12.51 -24.52
CA SER A 289 -18.83 11.59 -25.31
C SER A 289 -18.63 10.22 -24.66
N LEU A 290 -18.98 10.06 -23.37
CA LEU A 290 -18.72 8.84 -22.59
C LEU A 290 -19.78 7.77 -22.84
N THR A 291 -19.94 7.35 -24.10
CA THR A 291 -21.06 6.50 -24.54
C THR A 291 -21.08 5.10 -23.91
N GLU A 292 -19.95 4.64 -23.35
CA GLU A 292 -19.82 3.36 -22.63
C GLU A 292 -20.22 3.42 -21.15
N LEU A 293 -20.60 4.60 -20.66
CA LEU A 293 -20.86 4.82 -19.24
C LEU A 293 -22.16 4.15 -18.79
N ASN A 294 -22.04 3.22 -17.85
CA ASN A 294 -23.15 2.50 -17.21
C ASN A 294 -23.56 3.11 -15.88
N TRP A 295 -22.62 3.76 -15.17
CA TRP A 295 -22.83 4.31 -13.82
C TRP A 295 -22.17 5.68 -13.68
N LEU A 296 -22.94 6.67 -13.23
CA LEU A 296 -22.47 8.04 -13.03
C LEU A 296 -22.92 8.60 -11.68
N ASN A 297 -22.00 9.21 -10.94
CA ASN A 297 -22.37 10.02 -9.79
C ASN A 297 -21.79 11.43 -9.92
N ILE A 298 -22.65 12.43 -10.09
CA ILE A 298 -22.30 13.86 -10.10
C ILE A 298 -23.00 14.63 -8.97
N SER A 299 -23.54 13.93 -7.97
CA SER A 299 -24.17 14.57 -6.81
C SER A 299 -23.25 15.54 -6.08
N ASN A 300 -23.81 16.54 -5.39
CA ASN A 300 -23.04 17.54 -4.66
C ASN A 300 -22.05 18.28 -5.57
N ASN A 301 -22.54 18.72 -6.72
CA ASN A 301 -21.89 19.66 -7.64
C ASN A 301 -22.84 20.86 -7.87
N GLN A 302 -22.50 21.71 -8.84
CA GLN A 302 -23.26 22.91 -9.22
C GLN A 302 -23.93 22.74 -10.60
N VAL A 303 -24.22 21.49 -10.98
CA VAL A 303 -24.80 21.13 -12.28
C VAL A 303 -26.28 21.49 -12.31
N THR A 304 -26.68 22.28 -13.29
CA THR A 304 -28.09 22.69 -13.50
C THR A 304 -28.69 22.18 -14.81
N ASP A 305 -27.85 21.95 -15.83
CA ASP A 305 -28.27 21.39 -17.13
C ASP A 305 -27.83 19.93 -17.27
N THR A 306 -28.79 19.02 -17.27
CA THR A 306 -28.57 17.57 -17.42
C THR A 306 -28.81 17.05 -18.83
N LYS A 307 -29.20 17.91 -19.79
CA LYS A 307 -29.43 17.51 -21.18
C LYS A 307 -28.26 16.72 -21.81
N PRO A 308 -26.99 17.01 -21.52
CA PRO A 308 -25.87 16.21 -22.06
C PRO A 308 -25.98 14.71 -21.77
N LEU A 309 -26.59 14.32 -20.65
CA LEU A 309 -26.71 12.91 -20.24
C LEU A 309 -27.68 12.12 -21.13
N ALA A 310 -28.57 12.77 -21.87
CA ALA A 310 -29.53 12.09 -22.76
C ALA A 310 -28.86 11.31 -23.90
N SER A 311 -27.59 11.63 -24.21
CA SER A 311 -26.77 10.92 -25.19
C SER A 311 -26.25 9.56 -24.69
N LEU A 312 -26.22 9.35 -23.36
CA LEU A 312 -25.61 8.19 -22.71
C LEU A 312 -26.57 7.00 -22.63
N LYS A 313 -26.78 6.35 -23.78
CA LYS A 313 -27.78 5.26 -23.93
C LYS A 313 -27.54 4.04 -23.04
N LYS A 314 -26.31 3.82 -22.57
CA LYS A 314 -25.93 2.70 -21.68
C LYS A 314 -26.05 3.05 -20.18
N LEU A 315 -26.37 4.30 -19.85
CA LEU A 315 -26.41 4.77 -18.47
C LEU A 315 -27.60 4.17 -17.72
N ASN A 316 -27.31 3.14 -16.93
CA ASN A 316 -28.31 2.44 -16.11
C ASN A 316 -28.57 3.18 -14.79
N TRP A 317 -27.55 3.83 -14.25
CA TRP A 317 -27.63 4.49 -12.96
C TRP A 317 -26.94 5.85 -12.96
N SER A 318 -27.67 6.88 -12.50
CA SER A 318 -27.11 8.21 -12.30
C SER A 318 -27.62 8.86 -11.02
N VAL A 319 -26.74 9.54 -10.29
CA VAL A 319 -27.12 10.43 -9.17
C VAL A 319 -26.64 11.84 -9.45
N VAL A 320 -27.58 12.77 -9.59
CA VAL A 320 -27.32 14.17 -9.98
C VAL A 320 -27.52 15.16 -8.82
N THR A 321 -28.54 14.94 -8.00
CA THR A 321 -28.84 15.70 -6.78
C THR A 321 -28.99 14.72 -5.60
N GLU A 322 -29.05 15.21 -4.34
CA GLU A 322 -29.35 14.34 -3.18
C GLU A 322 -30.67 13.58 -3.34
N SER A 323 -31.57 14.07 -4.19
CA SER A 323 -32.73 13.34 -4.70
C SER A 323 -32.32 12.37 -5.82
N ARG A 324 -32.45 11.06 -5.53
CA ARG A 324 -32.35 9.99 -6.53
C ARG A 324 -33.38 10.27 -7.65
N GLN A 325 -32.93 10.44 -8.88
CA GLN A 325 -33.80 10.29 -10.05
C GLN A 325 -33.52 8.94 -10.72
N ASN A 326 -34.07 7.86 -10.12
CA ASN A 326 -34.76 6.72 -10.74
C ASN A 326 -35.05 5.64 -9.65
N PRO A 327 -36.27 5.07 -9.53
CA PRO A 327 -36.63 4.17 -8.42
C PRO A 327 -36.13 2.72 -8.54
N ASN A 328 -35.45 2.34 -9.63
CA ASN A 328 -35.15 0.94 -9.90
C ASN A 328 -33.75 0.51 -9.43
N VAL A 329 -33.78 -0.11 -8.25
CA VAL A 329 -32.95 -1.23 -7.79
C VAL A 329 -31.61 -0.89 -7.09
N ASN A 330 -31.44 -1.60 -5.98
CA ASN A 330 -30.39 -1.53 -4.96
C ASN A 330 -28.98 -1.92 -5.44
N SER A 331 -28.02 -1.49 -4.63
CA SER A 331 -26.62 -1.94 -4.49
C SER A 331 -25.60 -1.60 -5.60
N LEU A 332 -24.45 -1.11 -5.13
CA LEU A 332 -23.17 -1.04 -5.84
C LEU A 332 -22.88 -2.38 -6.53
N PRO A 333 -22.31 -2.41 -7.76
CA PRO A 333 -21.68 -3.61 -8.25
C PRO A 333 -20.51 -3.97 -7.33
N ASP A 334 -20.53 -5.20 -6.81
CA ASP A 334 -19.49 -5.73 -5.92
C ASP A 334 -18.10 -5.53 -6.51
N ARG A 335 -17.21 -4.96 -5.69
CA ARG A 335 -15.77 -4.92 -5.96
C ARG A 335 -15.26 -6.36 -6.05
N LYS A 336 -14.96 -6.84 -7.27
CA LYS A 336 -14.09 -8.00 -7.48
C LYS A 336 -12.64 -7.53 -7.61
#